data_AF-A0A8B7Q3T3-F1
#
_entry.id   AF-A0A8B7Q3T3-F1
#
_cell.length_a   1.000
_cell.length_b   1.000
_cell.length_c   1.000
_cell.angle_alpha   90.00
_cell.angle_beta   90.00
_cell.angle_gamma   90.00
#
_symmetry.space_group_name_H-M   'P 1'
#
loop_
_entity.id
_entity.type
_entity.pdbx_description
1 polymer ?
#
loop_
_entity_poly.entity_id
_entity_poly.type
_entity_poly.pdbx_seq_one_letter_code
_entity_poly.pdbx_strand_id
1 'polypeptide(L)'
;MSTESMIRDVELAEEALPKKAGGPHGFRRCLCLSLFSFLLVAGATTLFCLLHFGVIGPQREEFPADLQLINPLAHTLGVSSRTPSDKPVAHVVANLETEGQLQWLSRRANALLANGVLLTDNQLVVPLDGLYLIYSQVLFKGQGCPQSHVLLTHTISRFAVSYPYKVNLLSAIKSPCQRETADGAEAKPWYEPIYLGGVFQLEKGDRLSAEINLPEYLDVAEPGQVYFGIIAL
;
A
#
# COMPACT_ATOMS: atom_id res chain seq x y z
N MET A 1 -73.30 -19.67 19.39
CA MET A 1 -74.42 -19.76 18.43
C MET A 1 -75.00 -18.37 18.28
N SER A 2 -75.26 -17.81 17.10
CA SER A 2 -75.01 -18.28 15.74
C SER A 2 -75.01 -17.08 14.79
N THR A 3 -74.24 -17.23 13.72
CA THR A 3 -74.12 -16.39 12.54
C THR A 3 -75.44 -16.31 11.78
N GLU A 4 -76.02 -15.13 11.64
CA GLU A 4 -77.13 -14.91 10.69
C GLU A 4 -77.25 -13.43 10.32
N SER A 5 -76.23 -12.90 9.65
CA SER A 5 -76.34 -11.62 8.94
C SER A 5 -75.32 -11.54 7.80
N MET A 6 -75.34 -12.55 6.93
CA MET A 6 -74.48 -12.57 5.75
C MET A 6 -75.15 -13.33 4.59
N ILE A 7 -76.45 -13.16 4.40
CA ILE A 7 -77.21 -13.74 3.28
C ILE A 7 -78.27 -12.74 2.79
N ARG A 8 -77.90 -11.46 2.65
CA ARG A 8 -78.78 -10.49 1.97
C ARG A 8 -78.08 -9.54 0.99
N ASP A 9 -76.80 -9.79 0.73
CA ASP A 9 -76.03 -9.09 -0.31
C ASP A 9 -75.61 -10.04 -1.45
N VAL A 10 -76.08 -11.30 -1.45
CA VAL A 10 -75.77 -12.31 -2.47
C VAL A 10 -76.77 -12.31 -3.64
N GLU A 11 -77.89 -11.58 -3.51
CA GLU A 11 -78.96 -11.57 -4.51
C GLU A 11 -79.07 -10.23 -5.26
N LEU A 12 -77.92 -9.63 -5.57
CA LEU A 12 -77.77 -8.58 -6.59
C LEU A 12 -76.67 -8.93 -7.59
N ALA A 13 -76.46 -10.24 -7.77
CA ALA A 13 -75.67 -10.84 -8.82
C ALA A 13 -76.57 -11.32 -9.95
N GLU A 14 -77.28 -10.43 -10.64
CA GLU A 14 -77.77 -10.79 -11.98
C GLU A 14 -78.10 -9.60 -12.89
N GLU A 15 -77.13 -8.71 -13.14
CA GLU A 15 -77.11 -8.01 -14.44
C GLU A 15 -75.70 -7.94 -15.02
N ALA A 16 -75.50 -8.79 -16.03
CA ALA A 16 -74.65 -8.62 -17.22
C ALA A 16 -73.19 -8.13 -17.03
N LEU A 17 -72.29 -9.08 -16.79
CA LEU A 17 -70.88 -8.94 -17.19
C LEU A 17 -70.77 -8.89 -18.72
N PRO A 18 -70.20 -7.83 -19.33
CA PRO A 18 -69.78 -7.91 -20.73
C PRO A 18 -68.54 -8.80 -20.81
N LYS A 19 -68.67 -9.93 -21.53
CA LYS A 19 -67.55 -10.73 -22.02
C LYS A 19 -66.58 -9.83 -22.78
N LYS A 20 -65.48 -9.41 -22.14
CA LYS A 20 -64.33 -8.85 -22.86
C LYS A 20 -63.46 -10.00 -23.32
N ALA A 21 -63.59 -10.30 -24.61
CA ALA A 21 -62.84 -11.32 -25.32
C ALA A 21 -61.34 -11.20 -25.02
N GLY A 22 -60.75 -12.28 -24.46
CA GLY A 22 -59.32 -12.46 -24.38
C GLY A 22 -58.75 -12.59 -25.78
N GLY A 23 -58.19 -11.50 -26.31
CA GLY A 23 -57.33 -11.55 -27.48
C GLY A 23 -55.92 -12.02 -27.06
N PRO A 24 -55.21 -12.82 -27.89
CA PRO A 24 -53.88 -13.36 -27.59
C PRO A 24 -52.74 -12.31 -27.60
N HIS A 25 -53.05 -11.03 -27.36
CA HIS A 25 -52.14 -9.90 -27.52
C HIS A 25 -51.36 -9.49 -26.25
N GLY A 26 -51.81 -9.88 -25.05
CA GLY A 26 -51.13 -9.55 -23.79
C GLY A 26 -49.91 -10.43 -23.52
N PHE A 27 -50.04 -11.75 -23.71
CA PHE A 27 -48.98 -12.72 -23.48
C PHE A 27 -47.79 -12.55 -24.46
N ARG A 28 -48.10 -12.28 -25.73
CA ARG A 28 -47.09 -12.08 -26.78
C ARG A 28 -46.29 -10.78 -26.62
N ARG A 29 -46.91 -9.70 -26.13
CA ARG A 29 -46.20 -8.43 -25.84
C ARG A 29 -45.26 -8.55 -24.64
N CYS A 30 -45.66 -9.25 -23.58
CA CYS A 30 -44.81 -9.45 -22.40
C CYS A 30 -43.61 -10.36 -22.71
N LEU A 31 -43.82 -11.45 -23.47
CA LEU A 31 -42.75 -12.33 -23.92
C LEU A 31 -41.74 -11.60 -24.82
N CYS A 32 -42.23 -10.76 -25.74
CA CYS A 32 -41.35 -9.94 -26.58
C CYS A 32 -40.51 -8.97 -25.75
N LEU A 33 -41.09 -8.26 -24.78
CA LEU A 33 -40.35 -7.32 -23.93
C LEU A 33 -39.28 -8.01 -23.08
N SER A 34 -39.58 -9.22 -22.57
CA SER A 34 -38.60 -10.04 -21.86
C SER A 34 -37.45 -10.48 -22.77
N LEU A 35 -37.75 -10.92 -23.99
CA LEU A 35 -36.73 -11.28 -24.98
C LEU A 35 -35.88 -10.08 -25.40
N PHE A 36 -36.48 -8.90 -25.60
CA PHE A 36 -35.74 -7.67 -25.91
C PHE A 36 -34.81 -7.26 -24.76
N SER A 37 -35.26 -7.36 -23.51
CA SER A 37 -34.42 -7.07 -22.35
C SER A 37 -33.25 -8.05 -22.24
N PHE A 38 -33.49 -9.35 -22.45
CA PHE A 38 -32.43 -10.34 -22.44
C PHE A 38 -31.40 -10.12 -23.55
N LEU A 39 -31.86 -9.81 -24.77
CA LEU A 39 -30.98 -9.50 -25.90
C LEU A 39 -30.16 -8.23 -25.68
N LEU A 40 -30.74 -7.20 -25.05
CA LEU A 40 -30.01 -5.98 -24.70
C LEU A 40 -28.91 -6.23 -23.66
N VAL A 41 -29.20 -7.02 -22.62
CA VAL A 41 -28.21 -7.37 -21.59
C VAL A 41 -27.11 -8.26 -22.16
N ALA A 42 -27.47 -9.25 -22.99
CA ALA A 42 -26.50 -10.09 -23.69
C ALA A 42 -25.62 -9.27 -24.64
N GLY A 43 -26.20 -8.33 -25.39
CA GLY A 43 -25.48 -7.39 -26.24
C GLY A 43 -24.52 -6.47 -25.47
N ALA A 44 -24.98 -5.91 -24.34
CA ALA A 44 -24.16 -5.04 -23.51
C ALA A 44 -23.00 -5.80 -22.85
N THR A 45 -23.24 -7.01 -22.36
CA THR A 45 -22.20 -7.86 -21.74
C THR A 45 -21.17 -8.33 -22.76
N THR A 46 -21.60 -8.73 -23.96
CA THR A 46 -20.67 -9.09 -25.05
C THR A 46 -19.85 -7.89 -25.51
N LEU A 47 -20.44 -6.71 -25.68
CA LEU A 47 -19.70 -5.49 -26.00
C LEU A 47 -18.69 -5.14 -24.90
N PHE A 48 -19.09 -5.23 -23.63
CA PHE A 48 -18.20 -5.00 -22.49
C PHE A 48 -17.02 -5.98 -22.49
N CYS A 49 -17.27 -7.27 -22.73
CA CYS A 49 -16.21 -8.25 -22.88
C CYS A 49 -15.30 -7.94 -24.06
N LEU A 50 -15.84 -7.58 -25.23
CA LEU A 50 -15.04 -7.23 -26.41
C LEU A 50 -14.20 -5.96 -26.20
N LEU A 51 -14.69 -5.00 -25.43
CA LEU A 51 -13.94 -3.82 -25.02
C LEU A 51 -12.85 -4.17 -23.99
N HIS A 52 -13.18 -4.97 -22.98
CA HIS A 52 -12.25 -5.37 -21.92
C HIS A 52 -11.12 -6.28 -22.44
N PHE A 53 -11.43 -7.18 -23.37
CA PHE A 53 -10.45 -8.03 -24.04
C PHE A 53 -9.83 -7.38 -25.28
N GLY A 54 -10.11 -6.10 -25.54
CA GLY A 54 -9.43 -5.28 -26.54
C GLY A 54 -9.69 -5.65 -28.01
N VAL A 55 -10.79 -6.37 -28.29
CA VAL A 55 -11.17 -6.80 -29.66
C VAL A 55 -11.90 -5.68 -30.41
N ILE A 56 -12.62 -4.80 -29.71
CA ILE A 56 -13.35 -3.64 -30.27
C ILE A 56 -13.00 -2.38 -29.45
N GLY A 57 -11.72 -2.03 -29.39
CA GLY A 57 -11.24 -0.69 -29.00
C GLY A 57 -10.43 -0.12 -30.18
N PRO A 58 -10.07 1.18 -30.19
CA PRO A 58 -9.20 1.69 -31.24
C PRO A 58 -7.96 0.78 -31.28
N GLN A 59 -7.77 0.10 -32.42
CA GLN A 59 -6.53 -0.59 -32.73
C GLN A 59 -5.42 0.40 -32.37
N ARG A 60 -4.55 -0.01 -31.46
CA ARG A 60 -3.36 0.74 -31.08
C ARG A 60 -2.73 1.23 -32.37
N GLU A 61 -2.85 2.52 -32.67
CA GLU A 61 -2.20 3.11 -33.83
C GLU A 61 -0.72 2.72 -33.70
N GLU A 62 -0.25 1.87 -34.59
CA GLU A 62 1.16 1.82 -34.93
C GLU A 62 1.48 3.19 -35.50
N PHE A 63 1.82 4.11 -34.60
CA PHE A 63 2.35 5.41 -34.97
C PHE A 63 3.58 5.17 -35.84
N PRO A 64 3.64 5.77 -37.05
CA PRO A 64 4.84 5.74 -37.86
C PRO A 64 6.00 6.27 -37.02
N ALA A 65 7.14 5.61 -37.13
CA ALA A 65 8.38 6.01 -36.49
C ALA A 65 8.85 7.38 -37.01
N ASP A 66 8.26 8.48 -36.53
CA ASP A 66 8.79 9.84 -36.68
C ASP A 66 7.97 10.87 -35.89
N LEU A 67 8.04 10.82 -34.56
CA LEU A 67 7.92 12.01 -33.71
C LEU A 67 8.40 11.70 -32.30
N GLN A 68 9.70 11.91 -32.11
CA GLN A 68 10.37 11.89 -30.81
C GLN A 68 9.81 12.99 -29.91
N LEU A 69 8.83 12.68 -29.06
CA LEU A 69 8.65 13.37 -27.80
C LEU A 69 9.25 12.49 -26.70
N ILE A 70 10.53 12.74 -26.44
CA ILE A 70 11.34 12.05 -25.44
C ILE A 70 10.66 12.21 -24.08
N ASN A 71 9.99 11.16 -23.63
CA ASN A 71 9.56 11.05 -22.23
C ASN A 71 10.58 10.12 -21.53
N PRO A 72 11.68 10.67 -20.99
CA PRO A 72 12.83 9.87 -20.53
C PRO A 72 12.47 8.89 -19.39
N LEU A 73 11.37 9.16 -18.68
CA LEU A 73 10.88 8.33 -17.59
C LEU A 73 10.28 6.99 -18.08
N ALA A 74 9.54 6.99 -19.19
CA ALA A 74 8.86 5.80 -19.69
C ALA A 74 9.83 4.76 -20.28
N HIS A 75 10.89 5.24 -20.94
CA HIS A 75 11.93 4.37 -21.49
C HIS A 75 12.78 3.70 -20.39
N THR A 76 13.00 4.39 -19.27
CA THR A 76 13.78 3.83 -18.14
C THR A 76 13.01 2.71 -17.43
N LEU A 77 11.70 2.84 -17.28
CA LEU A 77 10.84 1.83 -16.64
C LEU A 77 10.59 0.61 -17.55
N GLY A 78 10.51 0.80 -18.86
CA GLY A 78 10.28 -0.28 -19.82
C GLY A 78 11.48 -1.22 -20.02
N VAL A 79 12.70 -0.68 -20.00
CA VAL A 79 13.94 -1.46 -20.20
C VAL A 79 14.39 -2.17 -18.92
N SER A 80 14.15 -1.59 -17.74
CA SER A 80 14.59 -2.16 -16.45
C SER A 80 13.79 -3.38 -15.97
N SER A 81 12.64 -3.70 -16.58
CA SER A 81 11.75 -4.79 -16.12
C SER A 81 12.09 -6.18 -16.67
N ARG A 82 13.03 -6.29 -17.63
CA ARG A 82 13.31 -7.53 -18.36
C ARG A 82 14.66 -8.17 -18.06
N THR A 83 15.52 -7.50 -17.31
CA THR A 83 16.78 -8.06 -16.79
C THR A 83 16.76 -8.01 -15.27
N PRO A 84 17.14 -9.08 -14.56
CA PRO A 84 17.45 -9.00 -13.13
C PRO A 84 18.38 -7.81 -12.92
N SER A 85 18.00 -6.88 -12.06
CA SER A 85 18.86 -5.75 -11.74
C SER A 85 20.01 -6.29 -10.90
N ASP A 86 21.23 -6.29 -11.42
CA ASP A 86 22.45 -6.69 -10.68
C ASP A 86 22.92 -5.59 -9.71
N LYS A 87 22.08 -4.57 -9.47
CA LYS A 87 22.40 -3.45 -8.58
C LYS A 87 22.44 -3.95 -7.12
N PRO A 88 23.54 -3.69 -6.38
CA PRO A 88 23.57 -3.90 -4.94
C PRO A 88 22.34 -3.29 -4.25
N VAL A 89 21.60 -4.10 -3.49
CA VAL A 89 20.35 -3.68 -2.86
C VAL A 89 20.12 -4.38 -1.53
N ALA A 90 19.62 -3.62 -0.56
CA ALA A 90 19.06 -4.15 0.67
C ALA A 90 17.84 -3.34 1.11
N HIS A 91 16.87 -4.05 1.66
CA HIS A 91 15.72 -3.54 2.40
C HIS A 91 15.52 -4.48 3.58
N VAL A 92 15.99 -4.09 4.75
CA VAL A 92 15.89 -4.86 5.99
C VAL A 92 14.81 -4.27 6.87
N VAL A 93 14.13 -5.13 7.62
CA VAL A 93 13.01 -4.75 8.51
C VAL A 93 13.36 -5.08 9.96
N ALA A 94 12.72 -4.41 10.91
CA ALA A 94 12.96 -4.71 12.32
C ALA A 94 12.55 -6.14 12.69
N ASN A 95 13.27 -6.73 13.64
CA ASN A 95 12.89 -7.98 14.28
C ASN A 95 11.75 -7.74 15.27
N LEU A 96 10.59 -8.34 14.97
CA LEU A 96 9.38 -8.18 15.80
C LEU A 96 9.46 -8.97 17.12
N GLU A 97 10.43 -9.88 17.24
CA GLU A 97 10.59 -10.76 18.41
C GLU A 97 11.52 -10.17 19.49
N THR A 98 12.22 -9.07 19.20
CA THR A 98 13.17 -8.43 20.13
C THR A 98 12.63 -7.10 20.64
N GLU A 99 11.84 -7.16 21.72
CA GLU A 99 11.36 -5.96 22.40
C GLU A 99 12.51 -5.14 22.99
N GLY A 100 12.42 -3.81 22.90
CA GLY A 100 13.42 -2.89 23.45
C GLY A 100 14.76 -2.90 22.71
N GLN A 101 14.85 -3.51 21.52
CA GLN A 101 16.04 -3.49 20.67
C GLN A 101 15.68 -3.29 19.20
N LEU A 102 16.54 -2.56 18.47
CA LEU A 102 16.42 -2.44 17.01
C LEU A 102 17.40 -3.41 16.34
N GLN A 103 16.92 -4.60 15.98
CA GLN A 103 17.67 -5.58 15.21
C GLN A 103 17.10 -5.69 13.79
N TRP A 104 17.97 -5.58 12.78
CA TRP A 104 17.60 -5.68 11.38
C TRP A 104 17.55 -7.14 10.89
N LEU A 105 16.56 -7.47 10.08
CA LEU A 105 16.40 -8.77 9.43
C LEU A 105 16.21 -8.62 7.92
N SER A 106 16.86 -9.50 7.16
CA SER A 106 16.70 -9.62 5.70
C SER A 106 15.83 -10.79 5.25
N ARG A 107 15.64 -11.81 6.10
CA ARG A 107 14.90 -13.04 5.77
C ARG A 107 13.42 -12.93 6.17
N ARG A 108 12.72 -11.96 5.60
CA ARG A 108 11.27 -11.74 5.77
C ARG A 108 10.64 -11.46 4.40
N ALA A 109 9.33 -11.67 4.27
CA ALA A 109 8.63 -11.31 3.04
C ALA A 109 8.79 -9.81 2.76
N ASN A 110 9.03 -9.44 1.49
CA ASN A 110 9.27 -8.06 1.04
C ASN A 110 10.53 -7.39 1.62
N ALA A 111 11.38 -8.13 2.35
CA ALA A 111 12.75 -7.73 2.64
C ALA A 111 13.69 -8.18 1.52
N LEU A 112 14.77 -7.42 1.33
CA LEU A 112 15.75 -7.64 0.27
C LEU A 112 17.16 -7.61 0.87
N LEU A 113 18.01 -8.53 0.44
CA LEU A 113 19.44 -8.48 0.66
C LEU A 113 20.08 -9.25 -0.49
N ALA A 114 20.57 -8.53 -1.49
CA ALA A 114 20.99 -9.11 -2.76
C ALA A 114 22.21 -8.41 -3.34
N ASN A 115 22.78 -9.03 -4.37
CA ASN A 115 23.83 -8.46 -5.22
C ASN A 115 25.05 -7.93 -4.42
N GLY A 116 25.48 -8.73 -3.44
CA GLY A 116 26.70 -8.51 -2.67
C GLY A 116 26.54 -7.69 -1.39
N VAL A 117 25.41 -7.01 -1.16
CA VAL A 117 25.18 -6.32 0.12
C VAL A 117 25.11 -7.35 1.24
N LEU A 118 25.81 -7.09 2.35
CA LEU A 118 25.79 -7.96 3.53
C LEU A 118 25.14 -7.24 4.71
N LEU A 119 24.53 -8.01 5.61
CA LEU A 119 24.07 -7.53 6.92
C LEU A 119 24.92 -8.23 7.99
N THR A 120 25.84 -7.49 8.60
CA THR A 120 26.78 -8.00 9.61
C THR A 120 26.78 -7.05 10.80
N ASP A 121 26.70 -7.59 12.02
CA ASP A 121 26.68 -6.79 13.26
C ASP A 121 25.65 -5.66 13.26
N ASN A 122 24.45 -5.94 12.72
CA ASN A 122 23.36 -4.97 12.58
C ASN A 122 23.66 -3.79 11.63
N GLN A 123 24.63 -3.94 10.72
CA GLN A 123 25.05 -2.92 9.76
C GLN A 123 25.00 -3.45 8.33
N LEU A 124 24.61 -2.60 7.37
CA LEU A 124 24.67 -2.92 5.96
C LEU A 124 26.08 -2.63 5.42
N VAL A 125 26.69 -3.61 4.76
CA VAL A 125 28.05 -3.49 4.19
C VAL A 125 27.97 -3.29 2.68
N VAL A 126 28.59 -2.21 2.22
CA VAL A 126 28.62 -1.82 0.81
C VAL A 126 29.58 -2.72 0.01
N PRO A 127 29.14 -3.39 -1.08
CA PRO A 127 30.00 -4.31 -1.81
C PRO A 127 30.89 -3.65 -2.86
N LEU A 128 30.52 -2.47 -3.37
CA LEU A 128 31.14 -1.79 -4.50
C LEU A 128 31.11 -0.27 -4.30
N ASP A 129 32.15 0.43 -4.75
CA ASP A 129 32.18 1.90 -4.79
C ASP A 129 31.06 2.44 -5.69
N GLY A 130 30.42 3.53 -5.29
CA GLY A 130 29.39 4.15 -6.12
C GLY A 130 28.45 5.08 -5.37
N LEU A 131 27.45 5.59 -6.09
CA LEU A 131 26.34 6.34 -5.53
C LEU A 131 25.26 5.38 -5.04
N TYR A 132 24.82 5.58 -3.80
CA TYR A 132 23.75 4.80 -3.19
C TYR A 132 22.65 5.73 -2.70
N LEU A 133 21.40 5.39 -3.01
CA LEU A 133 20.26 5.89 -2.24
C LEU A 133 20.22 5.11 -0.92
N ILE A 134 20.29 5.83 0.19
CA ILE A 134 20.15 5.29 1.54
C ILE A 134 18.86 5.85 2.14
N TYR A 135 18.08 4.99 2.80
CA TYR A 135 16.83 5.41 3.45
C TYR A 135 16.52 4.55 4.67
N SER A 136 15.83 5.13 5.66
CA SER A 136 15.37 4.41 6.85
C SER A 136 14.09 5.06 7.39
N GLN A 137 13.20 4.25 7.94
CA GLN A 137 12.05 4.72 8.71
C GLN A 137 11.98 3.99 10.05
N VAL A 138 11.64 4.74 11.09
CA VAL A 138 11.23 4.19 12.37
C VAL A 138 9.88 4.79 12.77
N LEU A 139 9.11 4.05 13.54
CA LEU A 139 7.90 4.52 14.19
C LEU A 139 8.07 4.39 15.68
N PHE A 140 7.97 5.49 16.40
CA PHE A 140 7.91 5.47 17.86
C PHE A 140 6.46 5.49 18.33
N LYS A 141 6.19 4.85 19.46
CA LYS A 141 4.92 4.92 20.19
C LYS A 141 5.18 5.15 21.67
N GLY A 142 4.20 5.71 22.35
CA GLY A 142 4.15 5.72 23.81
C GLY A 142 2.75 6.04 24.31
N GLN A 143 2.61 6.09 25.63
CA GLN A 143 1.34 6.34 26.29
C GLN A 143 1.50 7.44 27.33
N GLY A 144 0.64 8.45 27.25
CA GLY A 144 0.78 9.67 28.04
C GLY A 144 2.09 10.41 27.74
N CYS A 145 2.40 11.41 28.57
CA CYS A 145 3.66 12.13 28.50
C CYS A 145 4.39 11.99 29.83
N PRO A 146 5.61 11.42 29.84
CA PRO A 146 6.43 11.39 31.05
C PRO A 146 6.68 12.82 31.57
N GLN A 147 6.86 12.98 32.88
CA GLN A 147 7.25 14.27 33.47
C GLN A 147 8.62 14.74 32.96
N SER A 148 9.52 13.82 32.62
CA SER A 148 10.78 14.12 31.96
C SER A 148 10.58 14.31 30.45
N HIS A 149 11.25 15.31 29.88
CA HIS A 149 11.25 15.52 28.43
C HIS A 149 11.89 14.32 27.72
N VAL A 150 11.14 13.73 26.78
CA VAL A 150 11.62 12.65 25.91
C VAL A 150 12.03 13.25 24.56
N LEU A 151 13.28 13.01 24.16
CA LEU A 151 13.78 13.34 22.83
C LEU A 151 14.10 12.04 22.10
N LEU A 152 13.43 11.82 20.98
CA LEU A 152 13.59 10.64 20.14
C LEU A 152 14.50 11.00 18.98
N THR A 153 15.58 10.25 18.78
CA THR A 153 16.51 10.46 17.67
C THR A 153 16.54 9.24 16.77
N HIS A 154 16.61 9.47 15.47
CA HIS A 154 16.89 8.44 14.48
C HIS A 154 18.06 8.94 13.63
N THR A 155 19.08 8.11 13.45
CA THR A 155 20.31 8.49 12.76
C THR A 155 20.79 7.36 11.86
N ILE A 156 21.13 7.71 10.63
CA ILE A 156 21.89 6.85 9.71
C ILE A 156 23.33 7.34 9.71
N SER A 157 24.26 6.46 10.01
CA SER A 157 25.69 6.76 10.08
C SER A 157 26.51 5.85 9.19
N ARG A 158 27.66 6.35 8.77
CA ARG A 158 28.70 5.66 7.99
C ARG A 158 29.91 5.40 8.88
N PHE A 159 30.40 4.17 8.83
CA PHE A 159 31.75 3.81 9.22
C PHE A 159 32.53 3.55 7.93
N ALA A 160 33.37 4.50 7.54
CA ALA A 160 34.16 4.36 6.33
C ALA A 160 35.35 3.43 6.57
N VAL A 161 35.78 2.69 5.55
CA VAL A 161 37.03 1.91 5.64
C VAL A 161 38.24 2.83 5.81
N SER A 162 38.19 4.00 5.17
CA SER A 162 39.23 5.02 5.15
C SER A 162 39.29 5.89 6.42
N TYR A 163 38.29 5.81 7.30
CA TYR A 163 38.18 6.70 8.47
C TYR A 163 37.69 5.98 9.73
N PRO A 164 38.41 6.06 10.86
CA PRO A 164 38.16 5.19 12.01
C PRO A 164 36.95 5.58 12.87
N TYR A 165 36.25 6.68 12.56
CA TYR A 165 35.12 7.17 13.36
C TYR A 165 33.80 7.09 12.61
N LYS A 166 32.73 6.91 13.39
CA LYS A 166 31.34 6.98 12.93
C LYS A 166 30.98 8.41 12.54
N VAL A 167 30.41 8.61 11.35
CA VAL A 167 29.93 9.91 10.87
C VAL A 167 28.46 9.83 10.52
N ASN A 168 27.65 10.79 10.99
CA ASN A 168 26.23 10.85 10.67
C ASN A 168 26.03 11.33 9.23
N LEU A 169 25.31 10.54 8.43
CA LEU A 169 24.88 10.93 7.08
C LEU A 169 23.54 11.66 7.13
N LEU A 170 22.60 11.12 7.89
CA LEU A 170 21.24 11.63 8.05
C LEU A 170 20.84 11.51 9.51
N SER A 171 20.18 12.54 10.06
CA SER A 171 19.71 12.51 11.45
C SER A 171 18.48 13.39 11.61
N ALA A 172 17.55 12.96 12.46
CA ALA A 172 16.40 13.76 12.86
C ALA A 172 16.04 13.49 14.32
N ILE A 173 15.37 14.48 14.92
CA ILE A 173 14.94 14.46 16.32
C ILE A 173 13.45 14.80 16.38
N LYS A 174 12.71 14.11 17.26
CA LYS A 174 11.31 14.38 17.58
C LYS A 174 11.11 14.52 19.09
N SER A 175 10.18 15.40 19.47
CA SER A 175 9.69 15.57 20.84
C SER A 175 8.18 15.25 20.84
N PRO A 176 7.77 14.03 21.23
CA PRO A 176 6.35 13.62 21.20
C PRO A 176 5.48 14.43 22.17
N CYS A 177 6.10 14.99 23.22
CA CYS A 177 5.42 15.67 24.31
C CYS A 177 5.86 17.12 24.41
N GLN A 178 4.96 18.04 24.06
CA GLN A 178 5.17 19.49 24.23
C GLN A 178 4.47 20.07 25.47
N ARG A 179 3.57 19.30 26.13
CA ARG A 179 2.85 19.72 27.33
C ARG A 179 2.72 18.56 28.30
N GLU A 180 2.95 18.86 29.58
CA GLU A 180 2.62 17.96 30.68
C GLU A 180 1.13 17.63 30.62
N THR A 181 0.80 16.34 30.65
CA THR A 181 -0.60 15.91 30.86
C THR A 181 -1.01 16.34 32.26
N ALA A 182 -2.09 17.12 32.37
CA ALA A 182 -2.64 17.54 33.65
C ALA A 182 -2.93 16.31 34.54
N ASP A 183 -2.65 16.43 35.85
CA ASP A 183 -2.90 15.37 36.81
C ASP A 183 -4.35 14.87 36.73
N GLY A 184 -4.52 13.56 36.51
CA GLY A 184 -5.82 12.90 36.37
C GLY A 184 -6.40 12.83 34.95
N ALA A 185 -5.71 13.34 33.92
CA ALA A 185 -6.10 13.12 32.53
C ALA A 185 -5.73 11.72 32.05
N GLU A 186 -6.60 11.11 31.24
CA GLU A 186 -6.35 9.80 30.63
C GLU A 186 -5.07 9.82 29.77
N ALA A 187 -4.18 8.85 29.98
CA ALA A 187 -2.92 8.73 29.26
C ALA A 187 -3.18 8.30 27.81
N LYS A 188 -3.29 9.29 26.91
CA LYS A 188 -3.51 9.06 25.48
C LYS A 188 -2.26 8.49 24.80
N PRO A 189 -2.41 7.53 23.86
CA PRO A 189 -1.29 7.07 23.07
C PRO A 189 -0.83 8.14 22.07
N TRP A 190 0.45 8.14 21.75
CA TRP A 190 1.05 8.96 20.70
C TRP A 190 1.91 8.10 19.78
N TYR A 191 2.08 8.57 18.55
CA TYR A 191 2.89 7.93 17.51
C TYR A 191 3.72 8.99 16.78
N GLU A 192 5.02 8.74 16.62
CA GLU A 192 5.95 9.66 15.96
C GLU A 192 6.80 8.93 14.92
N PRO A 193 6.49 9.07 13.61
CA PRO A 193 7.32 8.52 12.56
C PRO A 193 8.53 9.44 12.28
N ILE A 194 9.68 8.82 11.99
CA ILE A 194 10.85 9.53 11.47
C ILE A 194 11.37 8.79 10.23
N TYR A 195 11.29 9.47 9.08
CA TYR A 195 11.87 9.02 7.82
C TYR A 195 13.15 9.80 7.51
N LEU A 196 14.17 9.10 7.03
CA LEU A 196 15.44 9.66 6.56
C LEU A 196 15.72 9.09 5.17
N GLY A 197 16.19 9.93 4.25
CA GLY A 197 16.61 9.47 2.91
C GLY A 197 17.52 10.46 2.20
N GLY A 198 18.49 9.94 1.45
CA GLY A 198 19.44 10.74 0.69
C GLY A 198 20.38 9.90 -0.17
N VAL A 199 21.07 10.54 -1.11
CA VAL A 199 22.04 9.90 -2.00
C VAL A 199 23.45 10.25 -1.54
N PHE A 200 24.32 9.24 -1.43
CA PHE A 200 25.69 9.41 -0.96
C PHE A 200 26.67 8.60 -1.82
N GLN A 201 27.87 9.14 -2.01
CA GLN A 201 29.01 8.39 -2.53
C GLN A 201 29.59 7.53 -1.41
N LEU A 202 29.69 6.22 -1.64
CA LEU A 202 30.22 5.24 -0.70
C LEU A 202 31.37 4.46 -1.34
N GLU A 203 32.21 3.89 -0.48
CA GLU A 203 33.33 3.02 -0.83
C GLU A 203 33.00 1.57 -0.45
N LYS A 204 33.58 0.63 -1.20
CA LYS A 204 33.50 -0.79 -0.88
C LYS A 204 34.00 -1.05 0.54
N GLY A 205 33.22 -1.81 1.29
CA GLY A 205 33.50 -2.17 2.67
C GLY A 205 32.99 -1.15 3.70
N ASP A 206 32.45 -0.01 3.25
CA ASP A 206 31.76 0.90 4.16
C ASP A 206 30.61 0.19 4.86
N ARG A 207 30.43 0.50 6.14
CA ARG A 207 29.35 -0.04 6.95
C ARG A 207 28.38 1.06 7.31
N LEU A 208 27.09 0.79 7.13
CA LEU A 208 26.01 1.71 7.40
C LEU A 208 25.16 1.18 8.54
N SER A 209 24.92 2.02 9.55
CA SER A 209 24.04 1.72 10.67
C SER A 209 22.85 2.68 10.65
N ALA A 210 21.64 2.17 10.87
CA ALA A 210 20.47 2.98 11.21
C ALA A 210 20.08 2.68 12.66
N GLU A 211 20.11 3.71 13.51
CA GLU A 211 20.02 3.58 14.97
C GLU A 211 19.09 4.61 15.58
N ILE A 212 18.59 4.27 16.76
CA ILE A 212 17.74 5.12 17.59
C ILE A 212 18.30 5.16 19.02
N ASN A 213 18.01 6.22 19.76
CA ASN A 213 18.51 6.38 21.13
C ASN A 213 17.68 5.63 22.18
N LEU A 214 16.37 5.48 21.97
CA LEU A 214 15.44 4.88 22.93
C LEU A 214 14.57 3.79 22.26
N PRO A 215 15.12 2.57 22.08
CA PRO A 215 14.41 1.48 21.41
C PRO A 215 13.20 0.93 22.15
N GLU A 216 13.05 1.22 23.44
CA GLU A 216 11.86 0.90 24.24
C GLU A 216 10.58 1.59 23.74
N TYR A 217 10.71 2.69 22.99
CA TYR A 217 9.58 3.38 22.36
C TYR A 217 9.31 2.90 20.94
N LEU A 218 10.04 1.93 20.41
CA LEU A 218 9.86 1.48 19.03
C LEU A 218 8.54 0.71 18.87
N ASP A 219 7.74 1.08 17.87
CA ASP A 219 6.55 0.31 17.48
C ASP A 219 6.89 -0.68 16.37
N VAL A 220 6.82 -1.97 16.70
CA VAL A 220 7.01 -3.10 15.78
C VAL A 220 5.75 -3.98 15.71
N ALA A 221 4.59 -3.42 16.05
CA ALA A 221 3.34 -4.19 16.05
C ALA A 221 2.95 -4.65 14.64
N GLU A 222 3.18 -3.82 13.63
CA GLU A 222 2.80 -4.10 12.25
C GLU A 222 4.01 -4.08 11.29
N PRO A 223 4.04 -4.97 10.28
CA PRO A 223 5.11 -4.99 9.30
C PRO A 223 5.14 -3.69 8.48
N GLY A 224 6.33 -3.24 8.09
CA GLY A 224 6.51 -2.05 7.26
C GLY A 224 6.54 -0.71 8.01
N GLN A 225 6.37 -0.70 9.34
CA GLN A 225 6.53 0.50 10.15
C GLN A 225 8.01 0.92 10.30
N VAL A 226 8.90 -0.07 10.45
CA VAL A 226 10.33 0.11 10.74
C VAL A 226 11.18 -0.66 9.74
N TYR A 227 12.00 0.06 8.97
CA TYR A 227 12.84 -0.50 7.92
C TYR A 227 14.07 0.36 7.63
N PHE A 228 15.10 -0.26 7.07
CA PHE A 228 16.34 0.39 6.63
C PHE A 228 16.78 -0.22 5.29
N GLY A 229 17.23 0.60 4.35
CA GLY A 229 17.61 0.12 3.04
C GLY A 229 18.63 0.96 2.30
N ILE A 230 19.27 0.31 1.33
CA ILE A 230 20.18 0.91 0.37
C ILE A 230 19.94 0.34 -1.02
N ILE A 231 20.17 1.13 -2.04
CA ILE A 231 20.22 0.68 -3.44
C ILE A 231 21.27 1.47 -4.20
N ALA A 232 22.15 0.76 -4.91
CA ALA A 232 23.09 1.39 -5.84
C ALA A 232 22.34 2.03 -7.01
N LEU A 233 22.79 3.20 -7.46
CA LEU A 233 22.15 3.97 -8.54
C LEU A 233 22.72 3.66 -9.92
#